data_AF-A0A7D5GAY1-F1
#
_entry.id   AF-A0A7D5GAY1-F1
#
_cell.length_a   1.000
_cell.length_b   1.000
_cell.length_c   1.000
_cell.angle_alpha   90.00
_cell.angle_beta   90.00
_cell.angle_gamma   90.00
#
_symmetry.space_group_name_H-M   'P 1'
#
loop_
_entity.id
_entity.type
_entity.pdbx_description
1 polymer ?
#
loop_
_entity_poly.entity_id
_entity_poly.type
_entity_poly.pdbx_seq_one_letter_code
_entity_poly.pdbx_strand_id
1 'polypeptide(L)'
;MATTSRIGEKRTAVDHLSFDARTAKRVAWESWEFTVVGPYQVRVTNASYGFKKDKHAYVVGVEDREGIVVPAECECPADVHRDPDCKHKVALASVGGPTVLNAAVIFENPAPATDDRPAVKTGTDLLAVDGGVLADAKLDDNEECKECAELSDLPCFDCYCDQREAR
;
A
#
# COMPACT_ATOMS: atom_id res chain seq x y z
N MET A 1 -43.59 -8.74 31.92
CA MET A 1 -42.59 -8.08 31.05
C MET A 1 -41.23 -8.66 31.39
N ALA A 2 -40.72 -9.57 30.57
CA ALA A 2 -39.42 -10.19 30.79
C ALA A 2 -38.38 -9.39 30.02
N THR A 3 -37.60 -8.59 30.75
CA THR A 3 -36.41 -7.92 30.23
C THR A 3 -35.30 -8.97 30.15
N THR A 4 -35.18 -9.64 29.00
CA THR A 4 -33.99 -10.44 28.70
C THR A 4 -32.83 -9.48 28.45
N SER A 5 -32.04 -9.29 29.49
CA SER A 5 -30.70 -8.72 29.42
C SER A 5 -29.90 -9.52 28.39
N ARG A 6 -29.74 -8.96 27.19
CA ARG A 6 -28.73 -9.42 26.24
C ARG A 6 -27.39 -9.05 26.87
N ILE A 7 -26.76 -10.02 27.52
CA ILE A 7 -25.33 -9.96 27.82
C ILE A 7 -24.66 -9.62 26.49
N GLY A 8 -24.20 -8.37 26.36
CA GLY A 8 -23.85 -7.78 25.08
C GLY A 8 -22.80 -8.62 24.37
N GLU A 9 -23.16 -9.20 23.23
CA GLU A 9 -22.17 -9.61 22.23
C GLU A 9 -21.30 -8.38 21.97
N LYS A 10 -20.02 -8.48 22.35
CA LYS A 10 -19.05 -7.42 22.10
C LYS A 10 -18.87 -7.35 20.58
N ARG A 11 -19.61 -6.45 19.93
CA ARG A 11 -19.42 -6.13 18.52
C ARG A 11 -17.96 -5.76 18.32
N THR A 12 -17.36 -6.34 17.30
CA THR A 12 -15.98 -6.09 16.90
C THR A 12 -15.98 -5.23 15.63
N ALA A 13 -14.84 -4.60 15.34
CA ALA A 13 -14.72 -3.81 14.11
C ALA A 13 -15.00 -4.62 12.84
N VAL A 14 -14.77 -5.94 12.87
CA VAL A 14 -15.04 -6.85 11.75
C VAL A 14 -16.53 -6.94 11.45
N ASP A 15 -17.40 -6.85 12.46
CA ASP A 15 -18.87 -6.94 12.31
C ASP A 15 -19.47 -5.73 11.56
N HIS A 16 -18.67 -4.67 11.37
CA HIS A 16 -19.05 -3.47 10.61
C HIS A 16 -18.60 -3.50 9.14
N LEU A 17 -17.91 -4.57 8.71
CA LEU A 17 -17.42 -4.72 7.35
C LEU A 17 -18.22 -5.77 6.58
N SER A 18 -18.45 -5.50 5.29
CA SER A 18 -19.13 -6.41 4.36
C SER A 18 -18.12 -6.97 3.37
N PHE A 19 -17.77 -8.25 3.50
CA PHE A 19 -16.78 -8.91 2.64
C PHE A 19 -17.13 -10.37 2.39
N ASP A 20 -16.60 -10.94 1.31
CA ASP A 20 -16.84 -12.34 0.93
C ASP A 20 -15.85 -13.31 1.60
N ALA A 21 -16.18 -14.60 1.54
CA ALA A 21 -15.32 -15.67 2.08
C ALA A 21 -13.94 -15.72 1.40
N ARG A 22 -13.86 -15.30 0.14
CA ARG A 22 -12.59 -15.21 -0.60
C ARG A 22 -11.67 -14.17 0.02
N THR A 23 -12.19 -13.00 0.33
CA THR A 23 -11.48 -11.90 0.99
C THR A 23 -11.03 -12.31 2.38
N ALA A 24 -11.93 -12.93 3.17
CA ALA A 24 -11.59 -13.47 4.48
C ALA A 24 -10.40 -14.46 4.41
N LYS A 25 -10.45 -15.40 3.46
CA LYS A 25 -9.38 -16.40 3.27
C LYS A 25 -8.05 -15.75 2.86
N ARG A 26 -8.09 -14.77 1.96
CA ARG A 26 -6.88 -14.03 1.55
C ARG A 26 -6.25 -13.29 2.72
N VAL A 27 -7.06 -12.60 3.52
CA VAL A 27 -6.59 -11.91 4.72
C VAL A 27 -5.89 -12.87 5.68
N ALA A 28 -6.45 -14.06 5.89
CA ALA A 28 -5.88 -15.07 6.77
C ALA A 28 -4.57 -15.70 6.25
N TRP A 29 -4.34 -15.72 4.93
CA TRP A 29 -3.17 -16.37 4.32
C TRP A 29 -2.05 -15.38 3.97
N GLU A 30 -2.39 -14.10 3.85
CA GLU A 30 -1.43 -13.02 3.57
C GLU A 30 -0.80 -12.50 4.87
N SER A 31 0.40 -11.92 4.76
CA SER A 31 1.13 -11.28 5.85
C SER A 31 0.92 -9.78 5.80
N TRP A 32 0.75 -9.14 6.95
CA TRP A 32 0.35 -7.74 7.06
C TRP A 32 1.29 -6.95 7.96
N GLU A 33 1.64 -5.74 7.52
CA GLU A 33 2.33 -4.74 8.32
C GLU A 33 1.40 -3.52 8.49
N PHE A 34 1.35 -2.99 9.71
CA PHE A 34 0.53 -1.84 10.06
C PHE A 34 1.42 -0.70 10.57
N THR A 35 1.17 0.51 10.11
CA THR A 35 1.87 1.71 10.58
C THR A 35 0.86 2.83 10.74
N VAL A 36 0.76 3.40 11.94
CA VAL A 36 -0.03 4.62 12.15
C VAL A 36 0.74 5.77 11.52
N VAL A 37 0.14 6.43 10.52
CA VAL A 37 0.81 7.48 9.72
C VAL A 37 0.24 8.87 9.97
N GLY A 38 -0.87 8.96 10.70
CA GLY A 38 -1.51 10.21 11.06
C GLY A 38 -2.73 9.97 11.95
N PRO A 39 -3.38 11.05 12.41
CA PRO A 39 -4.63 10.96 13.14
C PRO A 39 -5.66 10.22 12.30
N TYR A 40 -6.25 9.16 12.85
CA TYR A 40 -7.24 8.33 12.17
C TYR A 40 -6.73 7.65 10.87
N GLN A 41 -5.41 7.53 10.68
CA GLN A 41 -4.85 6.97 9.45
C GLN A 41 -3.84 5.86 9.74
N VAL A 42 -4.08 4.70 9.12
CA VAL A 42 -3.19 3.53 9.21
C VAL A 42 -2.75 3.13 7.81
N ARG A 43 -1.44 3.13 7.55
CA ARG A 43 -0.88 2.46 6.38
C ARG A 43 -0.91 0.95 6.61
N VAL A 44 -1.65 0.26 5.75
CA VAL A 44 -1.80 -1.19 5.72
C VAL A 44 -1.00 -1.72 4.54
N THR A 45 0.03 -2.51 4.83
CA THR A 45 0.92 -3.07 3.81
C THR A 45 0.80 -4.58 3.75
N ASN A 46 0.56 -5.12 2.57
CA ASN A 46 0.61 -6.56 2.36
C ASN A 46 2.07 -7.02 2.16
N ALA A 47 2.65 -7.57 3.22
CA ALA A 47 4.03 -8.04 3.26
C ALA A 47 4.27 -9.34 2.46
N SER A 48 3.23 -10.07 2.06
CA SER A 48 3.38 -11.27 1.21
C SER A 48 3.96 -10.96 -0.18
N TYR A 49 3.92 -9.71 -0.62
CA TYR A 49 4.55 -9.27 -1.87
C TYR A 49 6.08 -9.09 -1.76
N GLY A 50 6.68 -9.33 -0.58
CA GLY A 50 8.12 -9.28 -0.37
C GLY A 50 8.71 -7.93 -0.74
N PHE A 51 9.72 -7.91 -1.60
CA PHE A 51 10.36 -6.66 -2.06
C PHE A 51 9.44 -5.72 -2.85
N LYS A 52 8.26 -6.19 -3.28
CA LYS A 52 7.25 -5.37 -3.97
C LYS A 52 6.15 -4.87 -3.03
N LYS A 53 6.28 -5.09 -1.70
CA LYS A 53 5.23 -4.74 -0.72
C LYS A 53 4.84 -3.26 -0.76
N ASP A 54 5.75 -2.37 -1.12
CA ASP A 54 5.48 -0.93 -1.18
C ASP A 54 4.43 -0.56 -2.25
N LYS A 55 4.29 -1.37 -3.30
CA LYS A 55 3.19 -1.24 -4.30
C LYS A 55 1.85 -1.78 -3.79
N HIS A 56 1.84 -2.37 -2.61
CA HIS A 56 0.70 -2.95 -1.92
C HIS A 56 0.57 -2.39 -0.50
N ALA A 57 0.97 -1.13 -0.32
CA ALA A 57 0.77 -0.33 0.88
C ALA A 57 -0.30 0.72 0.59
N TYR A 58 -1.36 0.72 1.39
CA TYR A 58 -2.48 1.65 1.24
C TYR A 58 -2.87 2.24 2.60
N VAL A 59 -3.13 3.54 2.65
CA VAL A 59 -3.67 4.23 3.81
C VAL A 59 -5.17 3.92 3.94
N VAL A 60 -5.53 3.47 5.14
CA VAL A 60 -6.89 3.20 5.57
C VAL A 60 -7.27 4.24 6.60
N GLY A 61 -8.36 4.97 6.33
CA GLY A 61 -9.00 5.87 7.28
C GLY A 61 -9.85 5.08 8.26
N VAL A 62 -9.77 5.43 9.54
CA VAL A 62 -10.59 4.84 10.60
C VAL A 62 -11.54 5.87 11.20
N GLU A 63 -12.67 5.43 11.71
CA GLU A 63 -13.62 6.28 12.41
C GLU A 63 -14.19 5.58 13.64
N ASP A 64 -14.59 6.35 14.63
CA ASP A 64 -15.29 5.82 15.81
C ASP A 64 -16.80 5.75 15.53
N ARG A 65 -17.34 4.52 15.53
CA ARG A 65 -18.77 4.25 15.47
C ARG A 65 -19.22 3.62 16.77
N GLU A 66 -19.99 4.36 17.57
CA GLU A 66 -20.58 3.87 18.82
C GLU A 66 -19.53 3.36 19.84
N GLY A 67 -18.34 3.95 19.88
CA GLY A 67 -17.24 3.54 20.74
C GLY A 67 -16.41 2.38 20.18
N ILE A 68 -16.65 2.00 18.92
CA ILE A 68 -15.90 0.98 18.19
C ILE A 68 -15.20 1.67 17.03
N VAL A 69 -13.86 1.66 17.05
CA VAL A 69 -13.06 2.18 15.96
C VAL A 69 -13.10 1.18 14.80
N VAL A 70 -13.55 1.63 13.63
CA VAL A 70 -13.72 0.79 12.44
C VAL A 70 -13.03 1.39 11.22
N PRO A 71 -12.54 0.57 10.28
CA PRO A 71 -12.09 1.05 8.98
C PRO A 71 -13.25 1.66 8.18
N ALA A 72 -13.11 2.89 7.71
CA ALA A 72 -14.15 3.63 6.99
C ALA A 72 -13.87 3.69 5.49
N GLU A 73 -12.62 4.02 5.11
CA GLU A 73 -12.19 4.21 3.73
C GLU A 73 -10.77 3.69 3.51
N CYS A 74 -10.44 3.35 2.27
CA CYS A 74 -9.11 2.88 1.88
C CYS A 74 -8.74 3.46 0.52
N GLU A 75 -7.48 3.88 0.35
CA GLU A 75 -7.02 4.45 -0.94
C GLU A 75 -6.78 3.38 -2.03
N CYS A 76 -7.02 2.10 -1.73
CA CYS A 76 -6.79 1.02 -2.69
C CYS A 76 -7.85 0.98 -3.81
N PRO A 77 -7.51 0.47 -5.01
CA PRO A 77 -8.44 0.43 -6.13
C PRO A 77 -9.78 -0.26 -5.85
N ALA A 78 -9.79 -1.33 -5.04
CA ALA A 78 -11.01 -2.06 -4.71
C ALA A 78 -12.02 -1.20 -3.93
N ASP A 79 -11.54 -0.36 -3.00
CA ASP A 79 -12.42 0.50 -2.20
C ASP A 79 -12.92 1.70 -3.01
N VAL A 80 -12.04 2.27 -3.86
CA VAL A 80 -12.37 3.38 -4.76
C VAL A 80 -13.50 3.01 -5.73
N HIS A 81 -13.48 1.79 -6.25
CA HIS A 81 -14.52 1.29 -7.15
C HIS A 81 -15.74 0.70 -6.43
N ARG A 82 -15.81 0.83 -5.09
CA ARG A 82 -16.89 0.33 -4.22
C ARG A 82 -17.19 -1.16 -4.42
N ASP A 83 -16.15 -1.98 -4.41
CA ASP A 83 -16.31 -3.39 -4.10
C ASP A 83 -16.76 -3.56 -2.64
N PRO A 84 -17.25 -4.76 -2.23
CA PRO A 84 -17.28 -5.13 -0.82
C PRO A 84 -15.98 -4.74 -0.11
N ASP A 85 -16.02 -4.49 1.20
CA ASP A 85 -14.90 -3.94 1.96
C ASP A 85 -13.59 -4.64 1.63
N CYS A 86 -12.64 -3.85 1.14
CA CYS A 86 -11.41 -4.37 0.60
C CYS A 86 -10.63 -5.16 1.65
N LYS A 87 -9.78 -6.08 1.19
CA LYS A 87 -8.92 -6.88 2.08
C LYS A 87 -8.09 -6.05 3.06
N HIS A 88 -7.75 -4.80 2.75
CA HIS A 88 -6.99 -3.92 3.63
C HIS A 88 -7.80 -3.50 4.86
N LYS A 89 -9.07 -3.14 4.67
CA LYS A 89 -10.01 -2.85 5.78
C LYS A 89 -10.21 -4.10 6.64
N VAL A 90 -10.47 -5.24 5.99
CA VAL A 90 -10.68 -6.52 6.68
C VAL A 90 -9.43 -6.93 7.46
N ALA A 91 -8.24 -6.79 6.87
CA ALA A 91 -6.97 -7.08 7.55
C ALA A 91 -6.72 -6.14 8.73
N LEU A 92 -7.01 -4.84 8.59
CA LEU A 92 -6.89 -3.90 9.70
C LEU A 92 -7.82 -4.26 10.85
N ALA A 93 -9.09 -4.57 10.57
CA ALA A 93 -10.06 -4.92 11.60
C ALA A 93 -9.77 -6.28 12.26
N SER A 94 -9.34 -7.29 11.51
CA SER A 94 -9.18 -8.67 12.00
C SER A 94 -7.77 -9.02 12.48
N VAL A 95 -6.72 -8.54 11.82
CA VAL A 95 -5.32 -8.82 12.15
C VAL A 95 -4.71 -7.69 12.97
N GLY A 96 -4.93 -6.43 12.57
CA GLY A 96 -4.51 -5.27 13.36
C GLY A 96 -5.32 -5.11 14.64
N GLY A 97 -6.62 -5.39 14.55
CA GLY A 97 -7.54 -5.46 15.68
C GLY A 97 -7.66 -4.14 16.46
N PRO A 98 -8.24 -4.20 17.67
CA PRO A 98 -8.43 -3.01 18.50
C PRO A 98 -7.13 -2.27 18.83
N THR A 99 -5.99 -2.97 18.89
CA THR A 99 -4.70 -2.37 19.24
C THR A 99 -4.27 -1.33 18.20
N VAL A 100 -4.25 -1.69 16.92
CA VAL A 100 -3.85 -0.78 15.85
C VAL A 100 -4.91 0.30 15.62
N LEU A 101 -6.19 -0.08 15.65
CA LEU A 101 -7.31 0.84 15.47
C LEU A 101 -7.32 1.94 16.54
N ASN A 102 -7.20 1.59 17.81
CA ASN A 102 -7.19 2.57 18.90
C ASN A 102 -5.92 3.43 18.87
N ALA A 103 -4.77 2.86 18.48
CA ALA A 103 -3.54 3.64 18.33
C ALA A 103 -3.68 4.75 17.28
N ALA A 104 -4.43 4.51 16.20
CA ALA A 104 -4.69 5.52 15.17
C ALA A 104 -5.57 6.68 15.68
N VAL A 105 -6.52 6.41 16.58
CA VAL A 105 -7.38 7.44 17.19
C VAL A 105 -6.65 8.23 18.26
N ILE A 106 -5.78 7.56 19.03
CA ILE A 106 -4.96 8.20 20.09
C ILE A 106 -3.81 9.01 19.49
N PHE A 107 -3.47 8.79 18.22
CA PHE A 107 -2.36 9.48 17.56
C PHE A 107 -2.59 10.99 17.54
N GLU A 108 -1.91 11.68 18.45
CA GLU A 108 -1.84 13.14 18.45
C GLU A 108 -0.99 13.59 17.28
N ASN A 109 -1.47 14.56 16.51
CA ASN A 109 -0.63 15.24 15.54
C ASN A 109 0.45 15.99 16.33
N PRO A 110 1.74 15.60 16.29
CA PRO A 110 2.76 16.46 16.86
C PRO A 110 2.67 17.76 16.08
N ALA A 111 2.22 18.83 16.74
CA ALA A 111 2.34 20.18 16.20
C ALA A 111 3.76 20.34 15.67
N PRO A 112 3.99 21.05 14.54
CA PRO A 112 5.34 21.23 14.03
C PRO A 112 6.19 21.78 15.17
N ALA A 113 7.11 20.94 15.66
CA ALA A 113 8.05 21.37 16.67
C ALA A 113 8.78 22.56 16.06
N THR A 114 8.68 23.72 16.68
CA THR A 114 9.60 24.81 16.41
C THR A 114 11.00 24.25 16.64
N ASP A 115 11.72 24.05 15.54
CA ASP A 115 12.97 23.31 15.49
C ASP A 115 14.10 24.17 16.07
N ASP A 116 14.35 24.03 17.37
CA ASP A 116 15.58 24.47 18.03
C ASP A 116 16.57 23.29 18.20
N ARG A 117 16.55 22.29 17.31
CA ARG A 117 17.59 21.24 17.31
C ARG A 117 18.69 21.58 16.30
N PRO A 118 19.97 21.47 16.68
CA PRO A 118 21.04 21.59 15.70
C PRO A 118 20.92 20.44 14.69
N ALA A 119 20.96 20.77 13.41
CA ALA A 119 20.81 19.85 12.29
C ALA A 119 21.71 18.61 12.44
N VAL A 120 21.09 17.46 12.69
CA VAL A 120 21.75 16.16 12.64
C VAL A 120 21.91 15.81 11.17
N LYS A 121 23.13 15.89 10.66
CA LYS A 121 23.47 15.45 9.30
C LYS A 121 23.19 13.95 9.20
N THR A 122 22.19 13.57 8.41
CA THR A 122 21.92 12.16 8.10
C THR A 122 22.98 11.64 7.14
N GLY A 123 23.21 10.32 7.12
CA GLY A 123 24.27 9.71 6.31
C GLY A 123 24.17 9.97 4.80
N THR A 124 23.03 10.44 4.30
CA THR A 124 22.85 10.91 2.92
C THR A 124 23.62 12.20 2.61
N ASP A 125 23.92 13.02 3.62
CA ASP A 125 24.62 14.30 3.48
C ASP A 125 26.15 14.13 3.35
N LEU A 126 26.65 12.88 3.47
CA LEU A 126 28.06 12.51 3.35
C LEU A 126 28.36 11.61 2.14
N LEU A 127 27.35 11.27 1.33
CA LEU A 127 27.55 10.41 0.16
C LEU A 127 27.69 11.28 -1.09
N ALA A 128 28.95 11.62 -1.42
CA ALA A 128 29.29 12.06 -2.76
C ALA A 128 29.38 10.82 -3.66
N VAL A 129 28.44 10.69 -4.60
CA VAL A 129 28.61 9.76 -5.72
C VAL A 129 29.62 10.40 -6.69
N ASP A 130 30.72 9.70 -6.94
CA ASP A 130 31.66 10.01 -8.01
C ASP A 130 31.00 9.65 -9.34
N GLY A 131 30.07 10.50 -9.76
CA GLY A 131 29.31 10.35 -11.00
C GLY A 131 30.22 9.92 -12.16
N GLY A 132 30.11 8.65 -12.52
CA GLY A 132 30.80 8.07 -13.66
C GLY A 132 30.48 8.88 -14.90
N VAL A 133 31.54 9.24 -15.62
CA VAL A 133 31.48 9.95 -16.91
C VAL A 133 30.48 9.23 -17.82
N LEU A 134 29.47 9.97 -18.29
CA LEU A 134 28.72 9.58 -19.47
C LEU A 134 29.72 9.61 -20.64
N ALA A 135 30.25 8.44 -20.99
CA ALA A 135 30.84 8.27 -22.29
C ALA A 135 29.70 8.46 -23.29
N ASP A 136 29.83 9.45 -24.17
CA ASP A 136 29.00 9.62 -25.35
C ASP A 136 28.96 8.31 -26.13
N ALA A 137 27.93 7.51 -25.88
CA ALA A 137 27.56 6.42 -26.76
C ALA A 137 27.06 7.07 -28.03
N LYS A 138 27.96 7.19 -29.00
CA LYS A 138 27.62 7.47 -30.38
C LYS A 138 26.52 6.48 -30.77
N LEU A 139 25.39 7.03 -31.17
CA LEU A 139 24.38 6.33 -31.94
C LEU A 139 25.09 5.79 -33.18
N ASP A 140 25.23 4.47 -33.26
CA ASP A 140 25.60 3.81 -34.50
C ASP A 140 24.29 3.58 -35.26
N ASP A 141 24.34 3.97 -36.53
CA ASP A 141 23.20 4.04 -37.41
C ASP A 141 22.85 2.63 -37.90
N ASN A 142 21.59 2.25 -37.71
CA ASN A 142 20.84 1.36 -38.59
C ASN A 142 21.44 -0.05 -38.83
N GLU A 143 21.34 -0.94 -37.83
CA GLU A 143 21.42 -2.38 -38.07
C GLU A 143 19.99 -2.96 -38.13
N GLU A 144 19.51 -3.18 -39.35
CA GLU A 144 18.21 -3.78 -39.65
C GLU A 144 18.10 -5.18 -39.00
N CYS A 145 17.12 -5.38 -38.09
CA CYS A 145 16.84 -6.70 -37.49
C CYS A 145 16.35 -7.68 -38.56
N LYS A 146 17.26 -8.49 -39.13
CA LYS A 146 16.92 -9.53 -40.12
C LYS A 146 16.03 -10.66 -39.56
N GLU A 147 15.98 -10.86 -38.25
CA GLU A 147 15.16 -11.90 -37.61
C GLU A 147 13.69 -11.51 -37.46
N CYS A 148 13.40 -10.22 -37.48
CA CYS A 148 12.07 -9.67 -37.20
C CYS A 148 11.20 -9.51 -38.47
N ALA A 149 11.82 -9.48 -39.65
CA ALA A 149 11.21 -9.04 -40.91
C ALA A 149 10.07 -9.93 -41.45
N GLU A 150 9.89 -11.14 -40.90
CA GLU A 150 8.86 -12.08 -41.35
C GLU A 150 7.63 -12.16 -40.42
N LEU A 151 7.62 -11.46 -39.29
CA LEU A 151 6.68 -11.76 -38.20
C LEU A 151 5.50 -10.79 -38.03
N SER A 152 5.51 -9.59 -38.65
CA SER A 152 4.41 -8.60 -38.81
C SER A 152 4.96 -7.17 -38.76
N ASP A 153 4.10 -6.17 -38.97
CA ASP A 153 4.40 -4.73 -38.82
C ASP A 153 4.65 -4.28 -37.36
N LEU A 154 4.82 -5.22 -36.42
CA LEU A 154 5.07 -4.96 -34.99
C LEU A 154 6.48 -5.45 -34.61
N PRO A 155 7.20 -4.72 -33.73
CA PRO A 155 8.58 -5.09 -33.39
C PRO A 155 8.58 -6.36 -32.54
N CYS A 156 9.60 -7.21 -32.69
CA CYS A 156 9.76 -8.35 -31.79
C CYS A 156 10.01 -7.87 -30.35
N PHE A 157 9.84 -8.79 -29.38
CA PHE A 157 10.02 -8.48 -27.96
C PHE A 157 11.38 -7.85 -27.65
N ASP A 158 12.46 -8.38 -28.24
CA ASP A 158 13.81 -7.86 -28.03
C ASP A 158 13.98 -6.44 -28.62
N CYS A 159 13.36 -6.14 -29.76
CA CYS A 159 13.37 -4.79 -30.34
C CYS A 159 12.51 -3.80 -29.53
N TYR A 160 11.37 -4.25 -28.99
CA TYR A 160 10.55 -3.43 -28.10
C TYR A 160 11.31 -3.05 -26.82
N CYS A 161 12.02 -4.01 -26.22
CA CYS A 161 12.86 -3.76 -25.04
C CYS A 161 13.98 -2.77 -25.31
N ASP A 162 14.55 -2.79 -26.52
CA ASP A 162 15.64 -1.91 -26.93
C ASP A 162 15.18 -0.61 -27.60
N GLN A 163 13.86 -0.32 -27.61
CA GLN A 163 13.25 0.85 -28.27
C GLN A 163 13.62 1.00 -29.76
N ARG A 164 13.85 -0.12 -30.44
CA ARG A 164 14.05 -0.15 -31.90
C ARG A 164 12.68 -0.21 -32.60
N GLU A 165 12.52 0.56 -33.67
CA GLU A 165 11.30 0.55 -34.47
C GLU A 165 11.19 -0.76 -35.28
N ALA A 166 9.95 -1.25 -35.45
CA ALA A 166 9.68 -2.31 -36.41
C ALA A 166 9.85 -1.76 -37.82
N ARG A 167 10.31 -2.61 -38.74
CA ARG A 167 10.36 -2.24 -40.16
C ARG A 167 8.96 -2.17 -40.76
#